data_AF-A0A226WMR3-F1
#
_entry.id   AF-A0A226WMR3-F1
#
_cell.length_a   1.000
_cell.length_b   1.000
_cell.length_c   1.000
_cell.angle_alpha   90.00
_cell.angle_beta   90.00
_cell.angle_gamma   90.00
#
_symmetry.space_group_name_H-M   'P 1'
#
loop_
_entity.id
_entity.type
_entity.pdbx_description
1 polymer ?
#
loop_
_entity_poly.entity_id
_entity_poly.type
_entity_poly.pdbx_seq_one_letter_code
_entity_poly.pdbx_strand_id
1 'polypeptide(L)'
;MNTYELAGHGCTTGWNARTNDVNGENLYKMRPIEVAAQAANVTEFRAIMLDPAFEPDGARVRYFAEVGRLSSDMDAEARYARLRPELKLYEERFTQVA
;
A
#
# COMPACT_ATOMS: atom_id res chain seq x y z
N MET A 1 16.71 5.11 -3.71
CA MET A 1 15.45 4.92 -4.45
C MET A 1 14.91 3.56 -4.09
N ASN A 2 13.62 3.44 -3.77
CA ASN A 2 13.05 2.17 -3.35
C ASN A 2 12.96 1.17 -4.50
N THR A 3 13.38 -0.06 -4.22
CA THR A 3 13.21 -1.23 -5.11
C THR A 3 11.92 -1.99 -4.85
N TYR A 4 11.16 -1.55 -3.84
CA TYR A 4 9.87 -2.12 -3.50
C TYR A 4 8.79 -1.62 -4.48
N GLU A 5 8.16 -2.55 -5.17
CA GLU A 5 7.21 -2.28 -6.26
C GLU A 5 6.23 -3.44 -6.45
N LEU A 6 5.28 -3.24 -7.35
CA LEU A 6 4.36 -4.30 -7.75
C LEU A 6 5.08 -5.35 -8.57
N ALA A 7 4.88 -6.61 -8.20
CA ALA A 7 5.12 -7.75 -9.04
C ALA A 7 3.82 -8.11 -9.79
N GLY A 8 3.92 -8.97 -10.80
CA GLY A 8 2.74 -9.44 -11.54
C GLY A 8 1.71 -10.13 -10.64
N HIS A 9 0.45 -10.13 -11.08
CA HIS A 9 -0.66 -10.84 -10.42
C HIS A 9 -0.93 -10.40 -8.97
N GLY A 10 -1.00 -9.09 -8.73
CA GLY A 10 -1.30 -8.55 -7.41
C GLY A 10 -0.26 -8.86 -6.33
N CYS A 11 0.97 -9.22 -6.71
CA CYS A 11 2.07 -9.47 -5.79
C CYS A 11 2.93 -8.21 -5.62
N THR A 12 3.82 -8.23 -4.63
CA THR A 12 4.86 -7.21 -4.46
C THR A 12 6.24 -7.85 -4.55
N THR A 13 7.29 -7.04 -4.68
CA THR A 13 8.67 -7.53 -4.62
C THR A 13 9.15 -7.87 -3.20
N GLY A 14 8.28 -7.74 -2.20
CA GLY A 14 8.57 -8.00 -0.79
C GLY A 14 9.08 -6.74 -0.07
N TRP A 15 8.28 -6.21 0.86
CA TRP A 15 8.65 -5.06 1.68
C TRP A 15 9.75 -5.43 2.69
N ASN A 16 10.82 -4.63 2.77
CA ASN A 16 11.87 -4.78 3.78
C ASN A 16 12.29 -3.43 4.37
N ALA A 17 11.87 -3.15 5.60
CA ALA A 17 12.16 -1.91 6.32
C ALA A 17 13.67 -1.64 6.55
N ARG A 18 14.56 -2.63 6.40
CA ARG A 18 16.01 -2.42 6.51
C ARG A 18 16.62 -1.80 5.27
N THR A 19 16.00 -1.99 4.12
CA THR A 19 16.56 -1.64 2.81
C THR A 19 15.65 -0.72 2.01
N ASN A 20 14.40 -0.58 2.42
CA ASN A 20 13.44 0.29 1.78
C ASN A 20 13.05 1.41 2.74
N ASP A 21 13.11 2.64 2.24
CA ASP A 21 12.64 3.84 2.93
C ASP A 21 11.11 3.81 3.02
N VAL A 22 10.54 3.87 4.22
CA VAL A 22 9.09 3.75 4.43
C VAL A 22 8.27 4.83 3.73
N ASN A 23 8.88 5.99 3.45
CA ASN A 23 8.24 7.11 2.77
C ASN A 23 8.75 7.31 1.34
N GLY A 24 9.92 6.75 1.01
CA GLY A 24 10.60 6.95 -0.26
C GLY A 24 9.85 6.40 -1.47
N GLU A 25 9.88 7.13 -2.58
CA GLU A 25 9.28 6.66 -3.82
C GLU A 25 10.16 5.62 -4.55
N ASN A 26 9.51 4.71 -5.26
CA ASN A 26 10.14 3.88 -6.30
C ASN A 26 10.16 4.62 -7.66
N LEU A 27 10.63 3.94 -8.71
CA LEU A 27 10.70 4.49 -10.08
C LEU A 27 9.34 4.92 -10.64
N TYR A 28 8.26 4.31 -10.18
CA TYR A 28 6.89 4.58 -10.60
C TYR A 28 6.22 5.69 -9.80
N LYS A 29 6.99 6.43 -8.98
CA LYS A 29 6.47 7.49 -8.12
C LYS A 29 5.42 6.97 -7.13
N MET A 30 5.62 5.74 -6.66
CA MET A 30 4.78 5.13 -5.63
C MET A 30 5.56 5.01 -4.33
N ARG A 31 4.91 5.38 -3.24
CA ARG A 31 5.37 5.11 -1.87
C ARG A 31 5.08 3.66 -1.50
N PRO A 32 5.77 3.07 -0.52
CA PRO A 32 5.55 1.67 -0.13
C PRO A 32 4.11 1.36 0.25
N ILE A 33 3.46 2.22 1.02
CA ILE A 33 2.07 1.98 1.42
C ILE A 33 1.12 1.95 0.21
N GLU A 34 1.44 2.70 -0.84
CA GLU A 34 0.68 2.74 -2.09
C GLU A 34 0.87 1.46 -2.90
N VAL A 35 2.10 0.93 -2.96
CA VAL A 35 2.41 -0.37 -3.57
C VAL A 35 1.65 -1.49 -2.85
N ALA A 36 1.71 -1.52 -1.51
CA ALA A 36 1.02 -2.52 -0.70
C ALA A 36 -0.51 -2.43 -0.88
N ALA A 37 -1.04 -1.21 -0.98
CA ALA A 37 -2.45 -0.96 -1.24
C ALA A 37 -2.89 -1.47 -2.62
N GLN A 38 -2.13 -1.19 -3.68
CA GLN A 38 -2.46 -1.66 -5.03
C GLN A 38 -2.36 -3.19 -5.17
N ALA A 39 -1.40 -3.82 -4.50
CA ALA A 39 -1.33 -5.29 -4.41
C ALA A 39 -2.44 -5.88 -3.54
N ALA A 40 -3.04 -5.06 -2.66
CA ALA A 40 -3.86 -5.50 -1.54
C ALA A 40 -3.14 -6.53 -0.65
N ASN A 41 -1.84 -6.29 -0.42
CA ASN A 41 -1.03 -7.06 0.52
C ASN A 41 -1.24 -6.53 1.95
N VAL A 42 -2.19 -7.14 2.66
CA VAL A 42 -2.59 -6.76 4.03
C VAL A 42 -1.42 -6.75 5.02
N THR A 43 -0.53 -7.74 4.94
CA THR A 43 0.59 -7.88 5.87
C THR A 43 1.57 -6.72 5.72
N GLU A 44 1.98 -6.43 4.49
CA GLU A 44 2.92 -5.33 4.21
C GLU A 44 2.27 -3.97 4.44
N PHE A 45 1.00 -3.81 4.05
CA PHE A 45 0.25 -2.59 4.29
C PHE A 45 0.21 -2.24 5.78
N ARG A 46 -0.12 -3.22 6.65
CA ARG A 46 -0.09 -3.04 8.11
C ARG A 46 1.30 -2.72 8.62
N ALA A 47 2.32 -3.44 8.17
CA ALA A 47 3.69 -3.23 8.62
C ALA A 47 4.17 -1.80 8.34
N ILE A 48 3.86 -1.29 7.14
CA ILE A 48 4.21 0.09 6.73
C ILE A 48 3.39 1.11 7.50
N MET A 49 2.06 0.92 7.59
CA MET A 49 1.15 1.81 8.31
C MET A 49 1.52 1.98 9.80
N LEU A 50 2.04 0.94 10.42
CA LEU A 50 2.43 0.92 11.84
C LEU A 50 3.89 1.32 12.09
N ASP A 51 4.67 1.55 11.04
CA ASP A 51 6.05 2.00 11.18
C ASP A 51 6.08 3.40 11.83
N PRO A 52 6.90 3.63 12.87
CA PRO A 52 6.94 4.91 13.57
C PRO A 52 7.46 6.08 12.72
N ALA A 53 8.19 5.81 11.64
CA ALA A 53 8.68 6.83 10.72
C ALA A 53 7.73 7.08 9.54
N PHE A 54 6.59 6.38 9.45
CA PHE A 54 5.64 6.55 8.37
C PHE A 54 4.94 7.92 8.43
N GLU A 55 5.00 8.65 7.32
CA GLU A 55 4.38 9.97 7.17
C GLU A 55 3.12 9.87 6.29
N PRO A 56 1.89 9.96 6.83
CA PRO A 56 0.67 9.73 6.07
C PRO A 56 0.37 10.82 5.03
N ASP A 57 0.90 12.03 5.22
CA ASP A 57 0.60 13.18 4.38
C ASP A 57 1.03 12.93 2.93
N GLY A 58 0.13 13.23 2.01
CA GLY A 58 0.34 13.02 0.57
C GLY A 58 0.29 11.55 0.10
N ALA A 59 0.10 10.56 0.99
CA ALA A 59 -0.06 9.18 0.57
C ALA A 59 -1.45 8.95 -0.09
N ARG A 60 -1.47 8.37 -1.29
CA ARG A 60 -2.67 8.19 -2.11
C ARG A 60 -3.24 6.77 -1.98
N VAL A 61 -3.34 6.30 -0.74
CA VAL A 61 -3.69 4.89 -0.42
C VAL A 61 -4.99 4.42 -1.09
N ARG A 62 -6.08 5.20 -0.98
CA ARG A 62 -7.37 4.85 -1.60
C ARG A 62 -7.29 4.75 -3.12
N TYR A 63 -6.60 5.69 -3.75
CA TYR A 63 -6.45 5.71 -5.20
C TYR A 63 -5.78 4.42 -5.69
N PHE A 64 -4.67 4.03 -5.05
CA PHE A 64 -3.94 2.84 -5.46
C PHE A 64 -4.64 1.53 -5.10
N ALA A 65 -5.34 1.47 -3.97
CA ALA A 65 -6.20 0.32 -3.65
C ALA A 65 -7.28 0.11 -4.72
N GLU A 66 -7.87 1.20 -5.22
CA GLU A 66 -8.87 1.16 -6.27
C GLU A 66 -8.28 0.75 -7.63
N VAL A 67 -7.09 1.23 -7.98
CA VAL A 67 -6.35 0.75 -9.17
C VAL A 67 -6.12 -0.76 -9.09
N GLY A 68 -5.74 -1.27 -7.92
CA GLY A 68 -5.56 -2.70 -7.68
C GLY A 68 -6.86 -3.50 -7.86
N ARG A 69 -7.97 -2.98 -7.33
CA ARG A 69 -9.31 -3.56 -7.46
C ARG A 69 -9.77 -3.67 -8.92
N LEU A 70 -9.47 -2.65 -9.73
CA LEU A 70 -9.85 -2.56 -11.14
C LEU A 70 -8.93 -3.36 -12.09
N SER A 71 -7.90 -4.04 -11.57
CA SER A 71 -7.04 -4.89 -12.39
C SER A 71 -7.80 -6.08 -12.99
N SER A 72 -7.35 -6.56 -14.15
CA SER A 72 -7.98 -7.70 -14.85
C SER A 72 -7.68 -9.07 -14.21
N ASP A 73 -6.98 -9.09 -13.07
CA ASP A 73 -6.70 -10.31 -12.33
C ASP A 73 -8.00 -10.88 -11.74
N MET A 74 -8.23 -12.19 -11.92
CA MET A 74 -9.48 -12.84 -11.50
C MET A 74 -9.75 -12.74 -9.98
N ASP A 75 -8.73 -12.45 -9.16
CA ASP A 75 -8.83 -12.36 -7.71
C ASP A 75 -8.78 -10.92 -7.16
N ALA A 76 -8.75 -9.90 -8.02
CA ALA A 76 -8.57 -8.50 -7.63
C ALA A 76 -9.59 -8.03 -6.60
N GLU A 77 -10.87 -8.30 -6.82
CA GLU A 77 -11.95 -7.99 -5.89
C GLU A 77 -11.81 -8.72 -4.55
N ALA A 78 -11.41 -10.00 -4.58
CA ALA A 78 -11.22 -10.79 -3.37
C ALA A 78 -10.02 -10.28 -2.55
N ARG A 79 -8.93 -9.88 -3.20
CA ARG A 79 -7.78 -9.22 -2.57
C ARG A 79 -8.20 -7.88 -1.95
N TYR A 80 -8.88 -7.03 -2.72
CA TYR A 80 -9.38 -5.74 -2.24
C TYR A 80 -10.31 -5.89 -1.02
N ALA A 81 -11.23 -6.88 -1.05
CA ALA A 81 -12.12 -7.16 0.06
C ALA A 81 -11.36 -7.49 1.37
N ARG A 82 -10.21 -8.16 1.29
CA ARG A 82 -9.33 -8.43 2.44
C ARG A 82 -8.60 -7.18 2.93
N LEU A 83 -8.24 -6.25 2.04
CA LEU A 83 -7.59 -4.99 2.38
C LEU A 83 -8.56 -3.97 2.99
N ARG A 84 -9.85 -4.01 2.62
CA ARG A 84 -10.85 -2.99 3.02
C ARG A 84 -10.88 -2.65 4.53
N PRO A 85 -10.81 -3.62 5.47
CA PRO A 85 -10.72 -3.29 6.90
C PRO A 85 -9.47 -2.46 7.25
N GLU A 86 -8.33 -2.70 6.59
CA GLU A 86 -7.10 -1.95 6.81
C GLU A 86 -7.16 -0.53 6.28
N LEU A 87 -7.82 -0.32 5.12
CA LEU A 87 -8.07 1.01 4.60
C LEU A 87 -8.88 1.86 5.59
N LYS A 88 -9.90 1.24 6.21
CA LYS A 88 -10.70 1.89 7.25
C LYS A 88 -9.85 2.28 8.46
N LEU A 89 -9.00 1.36 8.93
CA LEU A 89 -8.08 1.64 10.05
C LEU A 89 -7.07 2.75 9.72
N TYR A 90 -6.54 2.76 8.50
CA TYR A 90 -5.66 3.82 8.00
C TYR A 90 -6.36 5.19 8.06
N GLU A 91 -7.60 5.25 7.59
CA GLU A 91 -8.39 6.49 7.56
C GLU A 91 -8.74 6.99 8.95
N GLU A 92 -9.16 6.08 9.85
CA GLU A 92 -9.44 6.41 11.24
C GLU A 92 -8.20 6.95 11.94
N ARG A 93 -7.03 6.40 11.64
CA ARG A 93 -5.76 6.79 12.26
C ARG A 93 -5.20 8.11 11.74
N PHE A 94 -5.33 8.38 10.44
CA PHE A 94 -4.55 9.44 9.79
C PHE A 94 -5.39 10.47 9.02
N THR A 95 -6.68 10.19 8.77
CA THR A 95 -7.55 11.09 8.00
C THR A 95 -8.58 11.81 8.89
N GLN A 96 -8.56 11.55 10.21
CA GLN A 96 -9.33 12.31 11.20
C GLN A 96 -8.64 13.61 11.64
N VAL A 97 -8.23 14.48 10.71
CA VAL A 97 -8.15 15.93 10.94
C VAL A 97 -8.40 16.62 9.61
N ALA A 98 -9.62 17.12 9.43
CA ALA A 98 -9.95 18.17 8.46
C ALA A 98 -10.76 19.24 9.20
#